data_AF-A0A940Y381-F1
#
_entry.id   AF-A0A940Y381-F1
#
_cell.length_a   1.000
_cell.length_b   1.000
_cell.length_c   1.000
_cell.angle_alpha   90.00
_cell.angle_beta   90.00
_cell.angle_gamma   90.00
#
_symmetry.space_group_name_H-M   'P 1'
#
loop_
_entity.id
_entity.type
_entity.pdbx_description
1 polymer ?
#
loop_
_entity_poly.entity_id
_entity_poly.type
_entity_poly.pdbx_seq_one_letter_code
_entity_poly.pdbx_strand_id
1 'polypeptide(L)'
;MGAGRTVTLEYGTIAGAQRGWAKISGTTVNNDLVWMDWTTDGGSSWLQCGPFAVDRGPGTSKTSAAKKTMDVSGYQFRACGYLKNAGQTKCTSPWW
;
A
#
# COMPACT_ATOMS: atom_id res chain seq x y z
N MET A 1 5.70 6.68 8.09
CA MET A 1 5.56 7.87 7.20
C MET A 1 5.62 9.15 8.04
N GLY A 2 5.72 10.34 7.42
CA GLY A 2 5.88 11.62 8.13
C GLY A 2 4.58 12.42 8.31
N ALA A 3 4.64 13.49 9.09
CA ALA A 3 3.55 14.46 9.31
C ALA A 3 2.21 13.87 9.79
N GLY A 4 2.23 12.78 10.56
CA GLY A 4 1.03 12.14 11.12
C GLY A 4 0.27 11.21 10.16
N ARG A 5 0.78 10.97 8.95
CA ARG A 5 0.26 9.92 8.05
C ARG A 5 1.04 8.63 8.24
N THR A 6 0.36 7.50 8.07
CA THR A 6 0.95 6.15 8.12
C THR A 6 0.49 5.34 6.92
N VAL A 7 1.42 4.60 6.32
CA VAL A 7 1.13 3.60 5.29
C VAL A 7 1.53 2.27 5.87
N THR A 8 0.61 1.31 5.80
CA THR A 8 0.77 -0.04 6.30
C THR A 8 0.49 -1.02 5.19
N LEU A 9 1.23 -2.13 5.21
CA LEU A 9 0.88 -3.31 4.44
C LEU A 9 -0.03 -4.16 5.31
N GLU A 10 -1.27 -4.31 4.87
CA GLU A 10 -2.29 -5.11 5.52
C GLU A 10 -2.40 -6.46 4.81
N TYR A 11 -2.78 -7.49 5.55
CA TYR A 11 -3.01 -8.82 5.02
C TYR A 11 -4.13 -9.51 5.80
N GLY A 12 -4.81 -10.45 5.15
CA GLY A 12 -5.86 -11.24 5.79
C GLY A 12 -6.65 -12.09 4.80
N THR A 13 -7.56 -12.91 5.35
CA THR A 13 -8.43 -13.77 4.54
C THR A 13 -9.62 -12.97 4.01
N ILE A 14 -9.68 -12.77 2.70
CA ILE A 14 -10.78 -12.07 2.00
C ILE A 14 -11.33 -12.99 0.92
N ALA A 15 -12.63 -13.27 0.99
CA ALA A 15 -13.34 -14.17 0.07
C ALA A 15 -12.65 -15.54 -0.07
N GLY A 16 -12.24 -16.13 1.05
CA GLY A 16 -11.66 -17.48 1.11
C GLY A 16 -10.20 -17.59 0.68
N ALA A 17 -9.52 -16.48 0.36
CA ALA A 17 -8.09 -16.48 0.04
C ALA A 17 -7.34 -15.47 0.89
N GLN A 18 -6.09 -15.78 1.23
CA GLN A 18 -5.20 -14.81 1.85
C GLN A 18 -4.82 -13.73 0.83
N ARG A 19 -4.93 -12.47 1.23
CA ARG A 19 -4.68 -11.31 0.38
C ARG A 19 -3.90 -10.25 1.14
N GLY A 20 -3.08 -9.50 0.42
CA GLY A 20 -2.40 -8.30 0.88
C GLY A 20 -2.94 -7.04 0.19
N TRP A 21 -2.94 -5.91 0.90
CA TRP A 21 -3.27 -4.60 0.34
C TRP A 21 -2.53 -3.50 1.11
N ALA A 22 -2.29 -2.37 0.45
CA ALA A 22 -1.77 -1.19 1.11
C ALA A 22 -2.91 -0.36 1.72
N LYS A 23 -2.65 0.26 2.86
CA LYS A 23 -3.55 1.20 3.51
C LYS A 23 -2.80 2.47 3.89
N ILE A 24 -3.42 3.62 3.64
CA ILE A 24 -2.99 4.92 4.17
C ILE A 24 -3.99 5.39 5.22
N SER A 25 -3.50 5.95 6.33
CA SER A 25 -4.30 6.42 7.46
C SER A 25 -3.60 7.57 8.19
N GLY A 26 -4.28 8.12 9.20
CA GLY A 26 -3.79 9.23 10.01
C GLY A 26 -4.31 10.58 9.50
N THR A 27 -3.50 11.62 9.58
CA THR A 27 -3.86 13.00 9.16
C THR A 27 -3.79 13.19 7.63
N THR A 28 -4.38 12.26 6.89
CA THR A 28 -4.43 12.30 5.42
C THR A 28 -5.13 13.55 4.92
N VAL A 29 -4.79 13.96 3.70
CA VAL A 29 -5.50 14.99 2.96
C VAL A 29 -6.00 14.45 1.64
N ASN A 30 -6.96 15.12 1.03
CA ASN A 30 -7.41 14.76 -0.30
C ASN A 30 -6.22 14.77 -1.28
N ASN A 31 -6.18 13.76 -2.16
CA ASN A 31 -5.07 13.49 -3.08
C ASN A 31 -3.76 12.99 -2.45
N ASP A 32 -3.72 12.68 -1.15
CA ASP A 32 -2.74 11.70 -0.69
C ASP A 32 -3.00 10.38 -1.44
N LEU A 33 -1.93 9.71 -1.87
CA LEU A 33 -2.05 8.50 -2.69
C LEU A 33 -1.58 7.28 -1.91
N VAL A 34 -2.21 6.14 -2.17
CA VAL A 34 -1.77 4.83 -1.69
C VAL A 34 -1.77 3.83 -2.83
N TRP A 35 -0.75 2.98 -2.86
CA TRP A 35 -0.67 1.85 -3.78
C TRP A 35 0.11 0.71 -3.13
N MET A 36 0.02 -0.45 -3.75
CA MET A 36 0.80 -1.61 -3.36
C MET A 36 1.64 -2.05 -4.54
N ASP A 37 2.92 -2.33 -4.27
CA ASP A 37 3.78 -3.02 -5.21
C ASP A 37 3.94 -4.47 -4.74
N TRP A 38 4.02 -5.39 -5.69
CA TRP A 38 4.47 -6.76 -5.42
C TRP A 38 5.51 -7.21 -6.42
N THR A 39 6.36 -8.11 -5.97
CA THR A 39 7.36 -8.81 -6.77
C THR A 39 7.04 -10.28 -6.76
N THR A 40 7.45 -10.99 -7.81
CA THR A 40 7.50 -12.46 -7.84
C THR A 40 8.93 -13.00 -8.03
N ASP A 41 9.93 -12.11 -8.08
CA ASP A 41 11.33 -12.43 -8.40
C ASP A 41 12.31 -11.91 -7.33
N GLY A 42 11.86 -11.82 -6.07
CA GLY A 42 12.69 -11.40 -4.95
C GLY A 42 13.06 -9.91 -4.94
N GLY A 43 12.31 -9.08 -5.66
CA GLY A 43 12.44 -7.62 -5.65
C GLY A 43 13.25 -7.08 -6.83
N SER A 44 13.59 -7.93 -7.80
CA SER A 44 14.28 -7.52 -9.03
C SER A 44 13.35 -6.69 -9.92
N SER A 45 12.05 -7.01 -9.94
CA SER A 45 11.01 -6.23 -10.59
C SER A 45 9.77 -6.09 -9.72
N TRP A 46 9.04 -4.98 -9.90
CA TRP A 46 7.88 -4.65 -9.09
C TRP A 46 6.69 -4.31 -9.98
N LEU A 47 5.58 -5.00 -9.74
CA LEU A 47 4.29 -4.71 -10.34
C LEU A 47 3.51 -3.79 -9.40
N GLN A 48 3.06 -2.67 -9.94
CA GLN A 48 2.32 -1.64 -9.19
C GLN A 48 0.80 -1.80 -9.37
N CYS A 49 0.03 -1.71 -8.29
CA CYS A 49 -1.42 -1.54 -8.35
C CYS A 49 -1.87 -0.27 -7.62
N GLY A 50 -2.37 0.68 -8.42
CA GLY A 50 -2.70 2.04 -8.01
C GLY A 50 -1.93 3.05 -8.87
N PRO A 51 -1.84 4.32 -8.44
CA PRO A 51 -2.27 4.85 -7.14
C PRO A 51 -3.77 5.07 -6.97
N PHE A 52 -4.23 4.96 -5.72
CA PHE A 52 -5.59 5.31 -5.29
C PHE A 52 -5.53 6.56 -4.42
N ALA A 53 -6.33 7.57 -4.77
CA ALA A 53 -6.37 8.83 -4.03
C ALA A 53 -7.33 8.79 -2.84
N VAL A 54 -6.94 9.42 -1.74
CA VAL A 54 -7.86 9.81 -0.66
C VAL A 54 -8.83 10.84 -1.22
N ASP A 55 -10.12 10.49 -1.21
CA ASP A 55 -11.20 11.22 -1.90
C ASP A 55 -12.45 11.43 -1.02
N ARG A 56 -12.44 10.95 0.23
CA ARG A 56 -13.57 11.04 1.17
C ARG A 56 -13.40 12.11 2.25
N GLY A 57 -12.45 13.03 2.07
CA GLY A 57 -12.15 14.11 2.99
C GLY A 57 -10.88 13.89 3.81
N PRO A 58 -10.33 14.95 4.43
CA PRO A 58 -9.14 14.85 5.28
C PRO A 58 -9.35 13.89 6.46
N GLY A 59 -8.28 13.20 6.86
CA GLY A 59 -8.28 12.23 7.95
C GLY A 59 -8.91 10.87 7.60
N THR A 60 -9.44 10.69 6.39
CA THR A 60 -10.00 9.40 5.97
C THR A 60 -8.93 8.44 5.48
N SER A 61 -9.12 7.15 5.77
CA SER A 61 -8.23 6.12 5.22
C SER A 61 -8.61 5.74 3.80
N LYS A 62 -7.62 5.34 3.01
CA LYS A 62 -7.80 4.72 1.69
C LYS A 62 -7.00 3.43 1.64
N THR A 63 -7.47 2.47 0.84
CA THR A 63 -6.76 1.22 0.58
C THR A 63 -6.50 1.06 -0.91
N SER A 64 -5.44 0.32 -1.26
CA SER A 64 -5.29 -0.21 -2.60
C SER A 64 -6.28 -1.34 -2.87
N ALA A 65 -6.32 -1.81 -4.11
CA ALA A 65 -6.91 -3.11 -4.39
C ALA A 65 -6.12 -4.23 -3.69
N ALA A 66 -6.82 -5.30 -3.31
CA ALA A 66 -6.23 -6.45 -2.65
C ALA A 66 -5.73 -7.49 -3.66
N LYS A 67 -4.50 -7.98 -3.47
CA LYS A 67 -3.89 -9.03 -4.29
C LYS A 67 -3.79 -10.31 -3.46
N LYS A 68 -4.07 -11.45 -4.09
CA LYS A 68 -3.87 -12.76 -3.48
C LYS A 68 -2.40 -12.94 -3.09
N THR A 69 -2.13 -13.32 -1.86
CA THR A 69 -0.79 -13.75 -1.42
C THR A 69 -0.58 -15.19 -1.88
N MET A 70 0.64 -15.52 -2.27
CA MET A 70 0.99 -16.88 -2.69
C MET A 70 2.26 -17.29 -1.96
N ASP A 71 2.33 -18.54 -1.52
CA ASP A 71 3.48 -19.11 -0.84
C ASP A 71 4.50 -19.62 -1.88
N VAL A 72 4.98 -18.71 -2.72
CA VAL A 72 6.07 -18.97 -3.67
C VAL A 72 7.28 -18.13 -3.28
N SER A 73 8.48 -18.75 -3.32
CA SER A 73 9.71 -18.03 -2.98
C SER A 73 9.89 -16.82 -3.90
N GLY A 74 10.18 -15.66 -3.33
CA GLY A 74 10.37 -14.42 -4.08
C GLY A 74 9.11 -13.56 -4.24
N TYR A 75 7.95 -14.05 -3.78
CA TYR A 75 6.78 -13.21 -3.63
C TYR A 75 6.96 -12.28 -2.44
N GLN A 76 6.92 -10.98 -2.66
CA GLN A 76 6.98 -9.98 -1.59
C GLN A 76 6.05 -8.83 -1.92
N PHE A 77 5.58 -8.13 -0.90
CA PHE A 77 4.74 -6.96 -1.05
C PHE A 77 5.37 -5.77 -0.32
N ARG A 78 5.10 -4.57 -0.82
CA ARG A 78 5.33 -3.34 -0.07
C ARG A 78 4.16 -2.40 -0.26
N ALA A 79 3.77 -1.74 0.82
CA ALA A 79 2.79 -0.68 0.78
C ALA A 79 3.49 0.65 0.56
N CYS A 80 2.99 1.44 -0.38
CA CYS A 80 3.56 2.73 -0.72
C CYS A 80 2.49 3.82 -0.65
N GLY A 81 2.93 5.05 -0.39
CA GLY A 81 2.07 6.22 -0.47
C GLY A 81 2.82 7.49 -0.81
N TYR A 82 2.07 8.46 -1.31
CA TYR A 82 2.53 9.79 -1.67
C TYR A 82 1.81 10.83 -0.82
N LEU A 83 2.60 11.67 -0.15
CA LEU A 83 2.13 12.75 0.69
C LEU A 83 2.02 14.03 -0.15
N LYS A 84 0.80 14.44 -0.49
CA LYS A 84 0.56 15.54 -1.43
C LYS A 84 1.22 16.85 -0.99
N ASN A 85 1.11 17.18 0.30
CA ASN A 85 1.63 18.44 0.84
C ASN A 85 3.15 18.42 1.09
N ALA A 86 3.75 17.23 1.21
CA ALA A 86 5.19 17.10 1.42
C ALA A 86 5.94 16.79 0.11
N GLY A 87 5.24 16.42 -0.96
CA GLY A 87 5.86 15.97 -2.21
C GLY A 87 6.69 14.69 -2.06
N GLN A 88 6.38 13.87 -1.04
CA GLN A 88 7.21 12.71 -0.67
C GLN A 88 6.49 11.40 -0.92
N THR A 89 7.18 10.48 -1.58
CA THR A 89 6.81 9.06 -1.65
C THR A 89 7.54 8.27 -0.57
N LYS A 90 6.82 7.37 0.11
CA LYS A 90 7.42 6.42 1.06
C LYS A 90 6.78 5.05 0.90
N CYS A 91 7.62 4.02 0.97
CA CYS A 91 7.18 2.63 0.98
C CYS A 91 7.61 1.95 2.28
N THR A 92 6.84 0.94 2.71
CA THR A 92 7.26 0.02 3.77
C THR A 92 8.42 -0.84 3.26
N SER A 93 9.16 -1.44 4.20
CA SER A 93 10.04 -2.55 3.85
C SER A 93 9.22 -3.67 3.19
N PRO A 94 9.77 -4.38 2.20
CA PRO A 94 9.15 -5.57 1.65
C PRO A 94 8.83 -6.59 2.74
N TRP A 95 7.64 -7.18 2.68
CA TRP A 95 7.21 -8.21 3.63
C TRP A 95 6.28 -9.23 2.97
N TRP A 96 6.71 -10.49 3.03
CA TRP A 96 5.98 -11.76 2.91
C TRP A 96 7.01 -12.89 3.05
#